data_AF-A0A0Q9U432-F1
#
_entry.id   AF-A0A0Q9U432-F1
#
_cell.length_a   1.000
_cell.length_b   1.000
_cell.length_c   1.000
_cell.angle_alpha   90.00
_cell.angle_beta   90.00
_cell.angle_gamma   90.00
#
_symmetry.space_group_name_H-M   'P 1'
#
loop_
_entity.id
_entity.type
_entity.pdbx_description
1 polymer ?
#
loop_
_entity_poly.entity_id
_entity_poly.type
_entity_poly.pdbx_seq_one_letter_code
_entity_poly.pdbx_strand_id
1 'polypeptide(L)'
;MVSECEWKNNTSDGSVYQTGPAGPAPGYGTAAGQTPWPAASSEITIYLKSTTTVPCAINGKDTAGGFGYVDDTAGLCAALVSVNGWASIDTGSSAPSGCDAAIAALRGKVIELPIFDCLVKQLTQPTGPISGYPDCTGAGAGGAKSWYHIAGWSKFYLSGFKVGGSQEAASLRSGVVPCSGGDRCLSGWYVTGTLTGSGTIVPPTPGNSFGAVLVAPAG
;
A
#
# COMPACT_ATOMS: atom_id res chain seq x y z
N MET A 1 0.99 -3.69 2.18
CA MET A 1 -0.40 -3.18 2.27
C MET A 1 -0.40 -2.01 3.25
N VAL A 2 -1.50 -1.25 3.35
CA VAL A 2 -1.64 -0.14 4.29
C VAL A 2 -2.94 -0.32 5.08
N SER A 3 -2.96 -0.02 6.37
CA SER A 3 -4.19 -0.13 7.16
C SER A 3 -5.18 0.99 6.80
N GLU A 4 -6.48 0.74 6.96
CA GLU A 4 -7.51 1.77 6.80
C GLU A 4 -7.28 2.96 7.74
N CYS A 5 -6.80 2.71 8.96
CA CYS A 5 -6.46 3.75 9.93
C CYS A 5 -5.35 4.67 9.40
N GLU A 6 -4.26 4.12 8.85
CA GLU A 6 -3.18 4.93 8.26
C GLU A 6 -3.67 5.70 7.05
N TRP A 7 -4.48 5.07 6.19
CA TRP A 7 -5.06 5.75 5.04
C TRP A 7 -5.93 6.93 5.47
N LYS A 8 -6.80 6.77 6.46
CA LYS A 8 -7.64 7.84 7.03
C LYS A 8 -6.81 8.98 7.57
N ASN A 9 -5.78 8.68 8.36
CA ASN A 9 -4.86 9.67 8.91
C ASN A 9 -4.15 10.46 7.81
N ASN A 10 -3.72 9.79 6.75
CA ASN A 10 -2.92 10.39 5.68
C ASN A 10 -3.74 11.13 4.61
N THR A 11 -5.05 10.87 4.53
CA THR A 11 -5.95 11.47 3.52
C THR A 11 -7.03 12.35 4.15
N SER A 12 -7.00 12.56 5.46
CA SER A 12 -8.08 13.22 6.21
C SER A 12 -9.43 12.57 5.89
N ASP A 13 -9.53 11.27 6.15
CA ASP A 13 -10.71 10.43 5.87
C ASP A 13 -11.13 10.48 4.39
N GLY A 14 -10.15 10.48 3.48
CA GLY A 14 -10.40 10.50 2.04
C GLY A 14 -10.87 11.84 1.50
N SER A 15 -10.60 12.95 2.18
CA SER A 15 -10.91 14.30 1.68
C SER A 15 -9.72 15.00 1.00
N VAL A 16 -8.49 14.51 1.20
CA VAL A 16 -7.26 15.11 0.70
C VAL A 16 -6.55 14.18 -0.29
N TYR A 17 -6.50 14.61 -1.55
CA TYR A 17 -5.73 13.99 -2.63
C TYR A 17 -4.99 15.04 -3.44
N GLN A 18 -3.86 14.66 -4.02
CA GLN A 18 -3.13 15.51 -4.95
C GLN A 18 -3.59 15.27 -6.38
N THR A 19 -3.41 16.29 -7.23
CA THR A 19 -3.58 16.14 -8.69
C THR A 19 -2.59 15.10 -9.21
N GLY A 20 -3.07 14.13 -10.01
CA GLY A 20 -2.24 13.07 -10.56
C GLY A 20 -1.15 13.55 -11.54
N PRO A 21 -0.14 12.71 -11.82
CA PRO A 21 0.90 13.01 -12.81
C PRO A 21 0.30 13.06 -14.22
N ALA A 22 0.91 13.85 -15.10
CA ALA A 22 0.54 13.97 -16.51
C ALA A 22 1.78 14.08 -17.40
N GLY A 23 1.65 13.71 -18.68
CA GLY A 23 2.74 13.82 -19.65
C GLY A 23 3.86 12.78 -19.43
N PRO A 24 5.10 13.09 -19.87
CA PRO A 24 6.20 12.13 -19.83
C PRO A 24 6.63 11.84 -18.39
N ALA A 25 7.03 10.59 -18.12
CA ALA A 25 7.55 10.17 -16.82
C ALA A 25 8.65 11.13 -16.32
N PRO A 26 8.65 11.50 -15.02
CA PRO A 26 7.82 10.95 -13.95
C PRO A 26 6.41 11.57 -13.85
N GLY A 27 6.02 12.40 -14.83
CA GLY A 27 4.70 13.00 -14.95
C GLY A 27 4.45 14.19 -14.02
N TYR A 28 5.42 14.52 -13.16
CA TYR A 28 5.51 15.79 -12.47
C TYR A 28 6.78 16.54 -12.83
N GLY A 29 6.71 17.87 -12.92
CA GLY A 29 7.86 18.68 -13.24
C GLY A 29 7.52 20.04 -13.83
N THR A 30 8.49 20.61 -14.53
CA THR A 30 8.38 21.89 -15.24
C THR A 30 8.36 21.71 -16.76
N ALA A 31 8.51 20.48 -17.26
CA ALA A 31 8.46 20.22 -18.69
C ALA A 31 7.03 20.39 -19.22
N ALA A 32 6.91 20.71 -20.51
CA ALA A 32 5.63 20.88 -21.17
C ALA A 32 4.74 19.62 -21.00
N GLY A 33 3.49 19.83 -20.58
CA GLY A 33 2.52 18.76 -20.36
C GLY A 33 2.68 17.98 -19.06
N GLN A 34 3.64 18.32 -18.19
CA GLN A 34 3.74 17.73 -16.86
C GLN A 34 2.91 18.50 -15.84
N THR A 35 2.33 17.77 -14.88
CA THR A 35 1.70 18.37 -13.71
C THR A 35 2.78 19.03 -12.84
N PRO A 36 2.60 20.25 -12.31
CA PRO A 36 3.52 20.78 -11.31
C PRO A 36 3.58 19.86 -10.11
N TRP A 37 4.77 19.65 -9.58
CA TRP A 37 4.91 18.84 -8.37
C TRP A 37 4.09 19.43 -7.20
N PRO A 38 3.39 18.59 -6.40
CA PRO A 38 2.67 19.04 -5.20
C PRO A 38 3.55 19.78 -4.20
N ALA A 39 2.96 20.44 -3.21
CA ALA A 39 3.73 21.04 -2.11
C ALA A 39 4.61 19.97 -1.43
N ALA A 40 5.78 20.37 -0.92
CA ALA A 40 6.67 19.41 -0.26
C ALA A 40 6.02 18.77 0.98
N SER A 41 5.13 19.50 1.66
CA SER A 41 4.32 19.01 2.78
C SER A 41 3.27 17.98 2.39
N SER A 42 2.99 17.79 1.09
CA SER A 42 2.09 16.75 0.61
C SER A 42 2.77 15.39 0.49
N GLU A 43 4.12 15.35 0.48
CA GLU A 43 4.85 14.09 0.48
C GLU A 43 4.82 13.47 1.88
N ILE A 44 4.21 12.30 1.98
CA ILE A 44 4.12 11.52 3.21
C ILE A 44 5.05 10.31 3.15
N THR A 45 5.43 9.80 4.33
CA THR A 45 6.11 8.51 4.48
C THR A 45 5.13 7.50 5.07
N ILE A 46 4.88 6.42 4.33
CA ILE A 46 4.13 5.26 4.80
C ILE A 46 5.13 4.23 5.31
N TYR A 47 5.02 3.84 6.57
CA TYR A 47 5.90 2.84 7.18
C TYR A 47 5.29 1.45 7.07
N LEU A 48 5.79 0.66 6.12
CA LEU A 48 5.45 -0.75 5.98
C LEU A 48 6.02 -1.58 7.16
N LYS A 49 7.15 -1.14 7.71
CA LYS A 49 7.76 -1.62 8.96
C LYS A 49 8.56 -0.48 9.58
N SER A 50 8.38 -0.26 10.87
CA SER A 50 9.17 0.66 11.66
C SER A 50 9.81 -0.06 12.84
N THR A 51 10.99 0.42 13.25
CA THR A 51 11.67 0.05 14.50
C THR A 51 11.18 0.86 15.69
N THR A 52 10.34 1.87 15.46
CA THR A 52 9.68 2.70 16.46
C THR A 52 8.16 2.62 16.31
N THR A 53 7.43 3.03 17.34
CA THR A 53 5.96 3.12 17.25
C THR A 53 5.56 4.23 16.28
N VAL A 54 4.68 3.89 15.33
CA VAL A 54 4.01 4.84 14.42
C VAL A 54 2.51 4.79 14.66
N PRO A 55 1.75 5.86 14.32
CA PRO A 55 0.29 5.86 14.43
C PRO A 55 -0.33 4.65 13.71
N CYS A 56 -1.45 4.16 14.21
CA CYS A 56 -2.21 3.05 13.60
C CYS A 56 -1.46 1.70 13.50
N ALA A 57 -0.27 1.57 14.12
CA ALA A 57 0.52 0.35 14.10
C ALA A 57 0.76 -0.23 15.50
N ILE A 58 0.95 -1.54 15.58
CA ILE A 58 1.35 -2.28 16.78
C ILE A 58 2.88 -2.36 16.80
N ASN A 59 3.54 -1.56 17.65
CA ASN A 59 5.00 -1.48 17.76
C ASN A 59 5.69 -1.26 16.41
N GLY A 60 5.15 -0.34 15.60
CA GLY A 60 5.73 0.01 14.30
C GLY A 60 5.39 -0.95 13.16
N LYS A 61 4.52 -1.92 13.39
CA LYS A 61 4.16 -2.98 12.44
C LYS A 61 2.66 -3.24 12.50
N ASP A 62 2.11 -3.83 11.45
CA ASP A 62 0.72 -4.31 11.47
C ASP A 62 0.54 -5.49 12.44
N THR A 63 1.60 -6.28 12.70
CA THR A 63 1.56 -7.43 13.62
C THR A 63 2.93 -7.91 14.09
N ALA A 64 2.96 -8.86 15.04
CA ALA A 64 4.20 -9.46 15.52
C ALA A 64 4.88 -10.27 14.41
N GLY A 65 6.19 -10.07 14.21
CA GLY A 65 6.91 -10.58 13.02
C GLY A 65 7.09 -9.52 11.92
N GLY A 66 6.18 -8.54 11.82
CA GLY A 66 6.29 -7.40 10.91
C GLY A 66 5.98 -7.69 9.45
N PHE A 67 5.93 -6.61 8.66
CA PHE A 67 5.76 -6.55 7.20
C PHE A 67 5.87 -7.90 6.48
N GLY A 68 4.79 -8.28 5.82
CA GLY A 68 4.82 -9.42 4.93
C GLY A 68 4.62 -9.00 3.49
N TYR A 69 5.43 -9.59 2.62
CA TYR A 69 5.09 -9.63 1.21
C TYR A 69 3.85 -10.51 1.09
N VAL A 70 2.90 -10.10 0.25
CA VAL A 70 1.80 -11.00 -0.10
C VAL A 70 2.43 -12.20 -0.80
N ASP A 71 2.01 -13.41 -0.41
CA ASP A 71 2.58 -14.68 -0.85
C ASP A 71 2.73 -14.69 -2.39
N ASP A 72 3.97 -14.79 -2.87
CA ASP A 72 4.26 -14.70 -4.30
C ASP A 72 3.72 -15.95 -5.00
N THR A 73 2.93 -15.75 -6.05
CA THR A 73 2.56 -16.85 -6.93
C THR A 73 3.77 -17.19 -7.81
N ALA A 74 4.64 -18.07 -7.28
CA ALA A 74 5.71 -18.73 -8.02
C ALA A 74 6.85 -17.83 -8.56
N GLY A 75 7.27 -16.81 -7.82
CA GLY A 75 8.47 -16.02 -8.15
C GLY A 75 8.24 -14.96 -9.23
N LEU A 76 6.98 -14.54 -9.41
CA LEU A 76 6.57 -13.60 -10.46
C LEU A 76 6.46 -12.15 -9.96
N CYS A 77 6.82 -11.89 -8.70
CA CYS A 77 6.63 -10.58 -8.07
C CYS A 77 5.16 -10.14 -8.09
N ALA A 78 4.27 -11.11 -8.02
CA ALA A 78 2.84 -10.92 -8.12
C ALA A 78 2.15 -11.84 -7.11
N ALA A 79 1.09 -11.32 -6.51
CA ALA A 79 0.20 -12.09 -5.68
C ALA A 79 -1.24 -11.81 -6.12
N LEU A 80 -2.05 -12.86 -6.18
CA LEU A 80 -3.47 -12.71 -6.43
C LEU A 80 -4.14 -12.19 -5.16
N VAL A 81 -4.70 -10.98 -5.26
CA VAL A 81 -5.46 -10.33 -4.20
C VAL A 81 -6.83 -9.94 -4.74
N SER A 82 -7.89 -10.14 -3.95
CA SER A 82 -9.27 -9.85 -4.35
C SER A 82 -9.96 -8.92 -3.36
N VAL A 83 -10.87 -8.08 -3.85
CA VAL A 83 -11.68 -7.18 -3.01
C VAL A 83 -12.53 -8.02 -2.07
N ASN A 84 -12.64 -7.64 -0.79
CA ASN A 84 -13.27 -8.43 0.28
C ASN A 84 -12.70 -9.84 0.42
N GLY A 85 -11.50 -10.06 -0.13
CA GLY A 85 -10.75 -11.29 0.02
C GLY A 85 -9.84 -11.24 1.23
N TRP A 86 -9.39 -12.42 1.61
CA TRP A 86 -8.34 -12.59 2.60
C TRP A 86 -7.02 -12.91 1.91
N ALA A 87 -5.99 -12.14 2.20
CA ALA A 87 -4.63 -12.36 1.72
C ALA A 87 -3.73 -12.83 2.87
N SER A 88 -3.01 -13.92 2.65
CA SER A 88 -1.96 -14.36 3.57
C SER A 88 -0.73 -13.48 3.41
N ILE A 89 0.10 -13.49 4.46
CA ILE A 89 1.42 -12.89 4.39
C ILE A 89 2.53 -13.89 4.66
N ASP A 90 3.64 -13.66 3.98
CA ASP A 90 4.94 -14.21 4.36
C ASP A 90 5.77 -13.12 5.05
N THR A 91 6.08 -13.33 6.32
CA THR A 91 6.90 -12.40 7.10
C THR A 91 8.37 -12.53 6.69
N GLY A 92 8.84 -11.61 5.85
CA GLY A 92 10.21 -11.55 5.36
C GLY A 92 10.84 -10.17 5.55
N SER A 93 12.16 -10.11 5.66
CA SER A 93 12.92 -8.85 5.84
C SER A 93 13.35 -8.18 4.52
N SER A 94 13.12 -8.86 3.39
CA SER A 94 13.56 -8.51 2.04
C SER A 94 12.49 -8.89 1.02
N ALA A 95 12.40 -8.17 -0.11
CA ALA A 95 11.50 -8.57 -1.19
C ALA A 95 11.86 -9.93 -1.76
N PRO A 96 10.87 -10.64 -2.34
CA PRO A 96 11.14 -11.89 -3.04
C PRO A 96 12.27 -11.69 -4.04
N SER A 97 13.19 -12.67 -4.07
CA SER A 97 14.35 -12.64 -4.97
C SER A 97 13.88 -12.54 -6.41
N GLY A 98 14.36 -11.52 -7.14
CA GLY A 98 13.96 -11.26 -8.53
C GLY A 98 13.05 -10.04 -8.73
N CYS A 99 12.52 -9.45 -7.64
CA CYS A 99 11.61 -8.30 -7.73
C CYS A 99 12.29 -6.93 -7.73
N ASP A 100 13.62 -6.88 -7.62
CA ASP A 100 14.39 -5.63 -7.54
C ASP A 100 14.09 -4.68 -8.69
N ALA A 101 14.19 -5.18 -9.92
CA ALA A 101 13.98 -4.39 -11.13
C ALA A 101 12.51 -3.95 -11.26
N ALA A 102 11.57 -4.84 -10.91
CA ALA A 102 10.14 -4.54 -10.95
C ALA A 102 9.79 -3.42 -9.94
N ILE A 103 10.27 -3.53 -8.71
CA ILE A 103 10.06 -2.53 -7.65
C ILE A 103 10.73 -1.20 -8.02
N ALA A 104 11.97 -1.22 -8.50
CA ALA A 104 12.67 -0.02 -8.94
C ALA A 104 11.90 0.71 -10.06
N ALA A 105 11.29 -0.04 -10.97
CA ALA A 105 10.49 0.50 -12.07
C ALA A 105 9.14 1.09 -11.64
N LEU A 106 8.71 0.94 -10.37
CA LEU A 106 7.51 1.58 -9.83
C LEU A 106 7.76 3.03 -9.40
N ARG A 107 9.01 3.43 -9.16
CA ARG A 107 9.34 4.81 -8.79
C ARG A 107 8.92 5.78 -9.90
N GLY A 108 8.24 6.86 -9.51
CA GLY A 108 7.70 7.85 -10.43
C GLY A 108 6.42 7.41 -11.14
N LYS A 109 5.72 6.41 -10.60
CA LYS A 109 4.43 5.93 -11.13
C LYS A 109 3.36 5.95 -10.05
N VAL A 110 2.11 6.01 -10.49
CA VAL A 110 0.96 5.74 -9.62
C VAL A 110 0.83 4.23 -9.48
N ILE A 111 0.92 3.75 -8.24
CA ILE A 111 0.72 2.36 -7.86
C ILE A 111 -0.64 2.19 -7.17
N GLU A 112 -1.10 0.95 -7.12
CA GLU A 112 -2.29 0.55 -6.39
C GLU A 112 -1.86 -0.06 -5.06
N LEU A 113 -2.22 0.60 -3.96
CA LEU A 113 -1.94 0.13 -2.61
C LEU A 113 -3.19 -0.53 -2.04
N PRO A 114 -3.16 -1.85 -1.78
CA PRO A 114 -4.24 -2.51 -1.06
C PRO A 114 -4.39 -1.93 0.35
N ILE A 115 -5.63 -1.63 0.70
CA ILE A 115 -6.04 -1.16 2.02
C ILE A 115 -6.71 -2.31 2.76
N PHE A 116 -6.29 -2.58 4.00
CA PHE A 116 -6.90 -3.59 4.86
C PHE A 116 -7.60 -2.95 6.06
N ASP A 117 -8.71 -3.53 6.49
CA ASP A 117 -9.54 -3.08 7.62
C ASP A 117 -9.51 -4.05 8.81
N CYS A 118 -9.04 -5.29 8.59
CA CYS A 118 -8.97 -6.32 9.60
C CYS A 118 -7.74 -7.21 9.40
N LEU A 119 -7.07 -7.55 10.50
CA LEU A 119 -6.02 -8.55 10.54
C LEU A 119 -6.39 -9.63 11.55
N VAL A 120 -6.34 -10.89 11.13
CA VAL A 120 -6.69 -12.04 11.98
C VAL A 120 -5.57 -13.08 12.00
N LYS A 121 -5.52 -13.84 13.09
CA LYS A 121 -4.70 -15.04 13.22
C LYS A 121 -5.53 -16.28 12.91
N GLN A 122 -5.25 -16.97 11.81
CA GLN A 122 -5.94 -18.20 11.41
C GLN A 122 -4.98 -19.23 10.81
N LEU A 123 -5.21 -20.52 11.10
CA LEU A 123 -4.42 -21.62 10.54
C LEU A 123 -4.76 -21.91 9.08
N THR A 124 -5.99 -21.59 8.68
CA THR A 124 -6.50 -21.76 7.32
C THR A 124 -7.00 -20.41 6.81
N GLN A 125 -7.14 -20.28 5.49
CA GLN A 125 -7.70 -19.06 4.90
C GLN A 125 -9.07 -18.75 5.52
N PRO A 126 -9.26 -17.54 6.09
CA PRO A 126 -10.57 -17.11 6.56
C PRO A 126 -11.56 -17.03 5.40
N THR A 127 -12.82 -17.38 5.66
CA THR A 127 -13.92 -17.26 4.70
C THR A 127 -15.00 -16.34 5.24
N GLY A 128 -15.67 -15.58 4.37
CA GLY A 128 -16.79 -14.72 4.75
C GLY A 128 -16.39 -13.36 5.32
N PRO A 129 -17.38 -12.59 5.82
CA PRO A 129 -17.19 -11.19 6.23
C PRO A 129 -16.44 -11.06 7.56
N ILE A 130 -15.86 -9.88 7.80
CA ILE A 130 -15.12 -9.54 9.02
C ILE A 130 -15.93 -9.73 10.31
N SER A 131 -17.27 -9.64 10.26
CA SER A 131 -18.15 -9.84 11.42
C SER A 131 -18.07 -11.24 12.04
N GLY A 132 -17.54 -12.22 11.30
CA GLY A 132 -17.23 -13.56 11.83
C GLY A 132 -15.94 -13.62 12.66
N TYR A 133 -15.17 -12.54 12.72
CA TYR A 133 -13.84 -12.50 13.34
C TYR A 133 -13.78 -11.39 14.40
N PRO A 134 -13.94 -11.74 15.70
CA PRO A 134 -14.02 -10.74 16.76
C PRO A 134 -12.68 -10.06 17.08
N ASP A 135 -11.56 -10.65 16.66
CA ASP A 135 -10.21 -10.10 16.88
C ASP A 135 -9.62 -9.59 15.56
N CYS A 136 -10.06 -8.40 15.13
CA CYS A 136 -9.55 -7.66 13.97
C CYS A 136 -8.34 -6.77 14.32
N THR A 137 -7.56 -7.12 15.33
CA THR A 137 -6.42 -6.31 15.77
C THR A 137 -5.08 -6.91 15.36
N GLY A 138 -5.07 -8.17 14.90
CA GLY A 138 -3.83 -8.91 14.67
C GLY A 138 -3.02 -9.19 15.94
N ALA A 139 -3.63 -9.03 17.13
CA ALA A 139 -2.99 -9.33 18.40
C ALA A 139 -2.50 -10.79 18.45
N GLY A 140 -1.20 -10.97 18.68
CA GLY A 140 -0.58 -12.29 18.70
C GLY A 140 -0.55 -13.04 17.36
N ALA A 141 -0.97 -12.38 16.27
CA ALA A 141 -0.74 -12.85 14.91
C ALA A 141 0.75 -12.69 14.56
N GLY A 142 1.24 -13.51 13.64
CA GLY A 142 2.62 -13.45 13.17
C GLY A 142 2.95 -14.59 12.20
N GLY A 143 3.74 -14.27 11.19
CA GLY A 143 4.16 -15.24 10.17
C GLY A 143 3.01 -15.85 9.37
N ALA A 144 3.22 -17.09 8.94
CA ALA A 144 2.36 -17.95 8.11
C ALA A 144 0.96 -18.29 8.68
N LYS A 145 0.43 -17.47 9.58
CA LYS A 145 -0.90 -17.60 10.21
C LYS A 145 -1.65 -16.27 10.27
N SER A 146 -1.15 -15.24 9.58
CA SER A 146 -1.75 -13.91 9.56
C SER A 146 -2.45 -13.65 8.23
N TRP A 147 -3.65 -13.10 8.30
CA TRP A 147 -4.48 -12.82 7.14
C TRP A 147 -5.05 -11.40 7.20
N TYR A 148 -4.83 -10.62 6.14
CA TYR A 148 -5.46 -9.32 5.96
C TYR A 148 -6.76 -9.46 5.19
N HIS A 149 -7.83 -8.87 5.70
CA HIS A 149 -9.03 -8.63 4.91
C HIS A 149 -8.83 -7.37 4.07
N ILE A 150 -9.00 -7.47 2.76
CA ILE A 150 -8.79 -6.35 1.84
C ILE A 150 -10.09 -5.57 1.68
N ALA A 151 -10.13 -4.37 2.27
CA ALA A 151 -11.26 -3.45 2.15
C ALA A 151 -11.31 -2.77 0.78
N GLY A 152 -10.16 -2.58 0.12
CA GLY A 152 -10.10 -1.94 -1.18
C GLY A 152 -8.69 -1.55 -1.61
N TRP A 153 -8.60 -0.61 -2.54
CA TRP A 153 -7.35 -0.11 -3.09
C TRP A 153 -7.36 1.40 -3.10
N SER A 154 -6.19 1.98 -2.84
CA SER A 154 -5.92 3.39 -3.02
C SER A 154 -4.91 3.59 -4.15
N LYS A 155 -4.96 4.77 -4.78
CA LYS A 155 -3.95 5.18 -5.75
C LYS A 155 -2.91 6.04 -5.04
N PHE A 156 -1.65 5.65 -5.18
CA PHE A 156 -0.53 6.32 -4.53
C PHE A 156 0.57 6.57 -5.54
N TYR A 157 1.00 7.82 -5.68
CA TYR A 157 2.16 8.13 -6.50
C TYR A 157 3.44 7.82 -5.72
N LEU A 158 4.23 6.85 -6.18
CA LEU A 158 5.44 6.42 -5.48
C LEU A 158 6.64 7.31 -5.86
N SER A 159 7.03 8.22 -4.98
CA SER A 159 8.17 9.13 -5.23
C SER A 159 9.50 8.49 -4.89
N GLY A 160 9.55 7.64 -3.86
CA GLY A 160 10.75 6.98 -3.32
C GLY A 160 10.37 5.82 -2.39
N PHE A 161 11.34 4.99 -2.02
CA PHE A 161 11.08 3.83 -1.17
C PHE A 161 12.35 3.31 -0.49
N LYS A 162 12.16 2.51 0.57
CA LYS A 162 13.13 1.56 1.12
C LYS A 162 12.37 0.30 1.51
N VAL A 163 12.54 -0.80 0.78
CA VAL A 163 11.79 -2.06 0.99
C VAL A 163 12.70 -3.26 1.29
N GLY A 164 14.02 -3.05 1.29
CA GLY A 164 15.00 -4.06 1.65
C GLY A 164 16.32 -3.46 2.15
N GLY A 165 17.32 -4.33 2.34
CA GLY A 165 18.67 -3.91 2.73
C GLY A 165 19.34 -3.00 1.69
N SER A 166 19.25 -3.38 0.41
CA SER A 166 19.77 -2.64 -0.75
C SER A 166 18.69 -2.12 -1.70
N GLN A 167 17.42 -2.49 -1.47
CA GLN A 167 16.28 -2.06 -2.28
C GLN A 167 15.75 -0.73 -1.76
N GLU A 168 16.34 0.35 -2.25
CA GLU A 168 15.94 1.72 -1.90
C GLU A 168 16.13 2.67 -3.07
N ALA A 169 15.33 3.73 -3.07
CA ALA A 169 15.47 4.84 -3.99
C ALA A 169 15.01 6.13 -3.32
N ALA A 170 15.82 7.18 -3.46
CA ALA A 170 15.47 8.51 -2.97
C ALA A 170 14.17 9.02 -3.59
N SER A 171 13.43 9.87 -2.89
CA SER A 171 12.27 10.54 -3.47
C SER A 171 12.66 11.36 -4.70
N LEU A 172 11.87 11.29 -5.77
CA LEU A 172 11.99 12.19 -6.91
C LEU A 172 11.64 13.66 -6.57
N ARG A 173 10.92 13.88 -5.45
CA ARG A 173 10.50 15.21 -4.99
C ARG A 173 11.50 15.81 -4.01
N SER A 174 11.86 15.08 -2.95
CA SER A 174 12.75 15.58 -1.89
C SER A 174 14.23 15.19 -2.07
N GLY A 175 14.54 14.23 -2.93
CA GLY A 175 15.92 13.77 -3.13
C GLY A 175 16.49 12.93 -1.99
N VAL A 176 15.65 12.52 -1.02
CA VAL A 176 16.05 11.77 0.19
C VAL A 176 15.38 10.40 0.23
N VAL A 177 16.08 9.38 0.73
CA VAL A 177 15.50 8.05 0.98
C VAL A 177 14.53 8.14 2.17
N PRO A 178 13.29 7.62 2.06
CA PRO A 178 12.21 7.97 2.99
C PRO A 178 12.37 7.50 4.45
N CYS A 179 13.18 6.47 4.69
CA CYS A 179 13.52 5.97 6.02
C CYS A 179 14.87 5.25 5.97
N SER A 180 15.39 4.83 7.11
CA SER A 180 16.75 4.26 7.21
C SER A 180 16.81 3.00 8.08
N GLY A 181 17.99 2.37 8.13
CA GLY A 181 18.25 1.22 8.99
C GLY A 181 17.29 0.06 8.77
N GLY A 182 16.66 -0.40 9.87
CA GLY A 182 15.75 -1.53 9.88
C GLY A 182 14.36 -1.25 9.32
N ASP A 183 14.03 0.01 8.99
CA ASP A 183 12.70 0.40 8.56
C ASP A 183 12.44 0.03 7.10
N ARG A 184 11.15 -0.10 6.76
CA ARG A 184 10.63 -0.30 5.41
C ARG A 184 9.53 0.70 5.16
N CYS A 185 9.63 1.47 4.09
CA CYS A 185 8.74 2.59 3.87
C CYS A 185 8.62 2.96 2.39
N LEU A 186 7.54 3.66 2.08
CA LEU A 186 7.27 4.30 0.80
C LEU A 186 7.14 5.81 1.05
N SER A 187 7.61 6.65 0.13
CA SER A 187 7.24 8.07 0.09
C SER A 187 6.42 8.39 -1.14
N GLY A 188 5.59 9.41 -1.02
CA GLY A 188 4.72 9.85 -2.09
C GLY A 188 3.48 10.54 -1.58
N TRP A 189 2.40 10.47 -2.35
CA TRP A 189 1.11 11.04 -1.97
C TRP A 189 -0.03 10.28 -2.62
N TYR A 190 -1.20 10.38 -1.98
CA TYR A 190 -2.43 9.86 -2.53
C TYR A 190 -2.93 10.73 -3.68
N VAL A 191 -3.43 10.07 -4.72
CA VAL A 191 -4.11 10.68 -5.86
C VAL A 191 -5.45 9.98 -6.05
N THR A 192 -6.38 10.59 -6.78
CA THR A 192 -7.58 9.88 -7.24
C THR A 192 -7.34 9.27 -8.61
N GLY A 193 -8.08 8.21 -8.94
CA GLY A 193 -8.03 7.65 -10.29
C GLY A 193 -8.76 6.34 -10.46
N THR A 194 -8.73 5.81 -11.68
CA THR A 194 -9.37 4.54 -12.02
C THR A 194 -8.45 3.37 -11.69
N LEU A 195 -8.97 2.30 -11.08
CA LEU A 195 -8.21 1.05 -10.95
C LEU A 195 -7.83 0.48 -12.32
N THR A 196 -6.70 -0.20 -12.35
CA THR A 196 -6.10 -0.80 -13.55
C THR A 196 -6.37 -2.30 -13.50
N GLY A 197 -7.34 -2.77 -14.29
CA GLY A 197 -7.74 -4.17 -14.32
C GLY A 197 -9.27 -4.36 -14.22
N SER A 198 -9.75 -5.53 -14.63
CA SER A 198 -11.16 -5.92 -14.54
C SER A 198 -11.43 -6.57 -13.18
N GLY A 199 -12.07 -5.85 -12.26
CA GLY A 199 -12.50 -6.41 -10.98
C GLY A 199 -13.73 -5.68 -10.48
N THR A 200 -14.63 -6.38 -9.79
CA THR A 200 -15.77 -5.73 -9.13
C THR A 200 -15.27 -5.14 -7.82
N ILE A 201 -15.17 -3.81 -7.71
CA ILE A 201 -15.07 -3.19 -6.39
C ILE A 201 -16.46 -3.26 -5.78
N VAL A 202 -16.65 -4.10 -4.76
CA VAL A 202 -17.71 -3.84 -3.80
C VAL A 202 -17.20 -2.66 -2.98
N PRO A 203 -17.90 -1.51 -2.96
CA PRO A 203 -17.50 -0.42 -2.08
C PRO A 203 -17.34 -0.99 -0.67
N PRO A 204 -16.21 -0.78 0.02
CA PRO A 204 -16.22 -0.93 1.47
C PRO A 204 -17.36 -0.05 2.02
N THR A 205 -17.85 -0.40 3.20
CA THR A 205 -18.95 0.27 3.93
C THR A 205 -19.18 1.73 3.49
N PRO A 206 -20.42 2.15 3.17
CA PRO A 206 -20.70 3.49 2.62
C PRO A 206 -19.90 4.59 3.34
N GLY A 207 -18.93 5.19 2.63
CA GLY A 207 -18.02 6.21 3.18
C GLY A 207 -16.54 6.08 2.80
N ASN A 208 -16.06 4.91 2.36
CA ASN A 208 -14.62 4.65 2.16
C ASN A 208 -14.22 4.41 0.69
N SER A 209 -14.31 5.41 -0.20
CA SER A 209 -13.97 5.19 -1.63
C SER A 209 -12.47 5.02 -1.95
N PHE A 210 -11.58 5.16 -0.95
CA PHE A 210 -10.11 5.05 -1.05
C PHE A 210 -9.43 5.86 -2.19
N GLY A 211 -10.17 6.75 -2.86
CA GLY A 211 -9.71 7.54 -4.00
C GLY A 211 -9.64 6.75 -5.31
N ALA A 212 -10.02 5.47 -5.31
CA ALA A 212 -10.00 4.62 -6.49
C ALA A 212 -11.42 4.29 -6.96
N VAL A 213 -11.67 4.40 -8.26
CA VAL A 213 -12.96 4.07 -8.86
C VAL A 213 -12.79 3.00 -9.95
N LEU A 214 -13.79 2.13 -10.10
CA LEU A 214 -13.86 1.25 -11.27
C LEU A 214 -14.71 1.93 -12.34
N VAL A 215 -14.23 1.93 -13.59
CA VAL A 215 -15.08 2.28 -14.73
C VAL A 215 -15.59 0.98 -15.33
N ALA A 216 -16.87 0.68 -15.12
CA ALA A 216 -17.55 -0.34 -15.90
C ALA A 216 -17.85 0.24 -17.29
N PRO A 217 -17.36 -0.35 -18.41
CA PRO A 217 -17.80 0.05 -19.73
C PRO A 217 -19.31 -0.17 -19.80
N ALA A 218 -20.07 0.84 -20.24
CA ALA A 218 -21.46 0.62 -20.60
C ALA A 218 -21.48 -0.36 -21.78
N GLY A 219 -22.07 -1.54 -21.57
CA GLY A 219 -22.39 -2.48 -22.65
C GLY A 219 -23.49 -1.93 -23.54
#